data_AF-A0A3C1G492-F1
#
_entry.id   AF-A0A3C1G492-F1
#
_cell.length_a   1.000
_cell.length_b   1.000
_cell.length_c   1.000
_cell.angle_alpha   90.00
_cell.angle_beta   90.00
_cell.angle_gamma   90.00
#
_symmetry.space_group_name_H-M   'P 1'
#
loop_
_entity.id
_entity.type
_entity.pdbx_description
1 polymer ?
#
loop_
_entity_poly.entity_id
_entity_poly.type
_entity_poly.pdbx_seq_one_letter_code
_entity_poly.pdbx_strand_id
1 'polypeptide(L)'
;MSPVVCVRAGDGHELIDGFKRLRVCRKLGREALRAKTVQMSARACKAAIIQLNAGKSITEMEEALVIRSLHREDGLMLTEIAVLLGRHKSWASRRLSLIERLSEDIQEDIRLGLFSASVGRELAKLPRGNQRDIANAVIKHRLSIRELEKLVSHLLSRPVWEYQAILYRPWEIIEREKPKPVGLEAKLISFAHICRAVSERVRKSKIETYLYEPLERAISAAQETIITLKAVR
;
A
#
# COMPACT_ATOMS: atom_id res chain seq x y z
N MET A 1 -19.01 5.14 31.36
CA MET A 1 -19.24 4.47 30.06
C MET A 1 -20.09 5.36 29.16
N SER A 2 -19.58 5.72 27.97
CA SER A 2 -20.29 6.53 26.97
C SER A 2 -21.52 5.78 26.42
N PRO A 3 -22.59 6.49 26.02
CA PRO A 3 -23.78 5.87 25.46
C PRO A 3 -23.49 5.19 24.12
N VAL A 4 -24.21 4.11 23.81
CA VAL A 4 -24.23 3.52 22.47
C VAL A 4 -25.04 4.41 21.51
N VAL A 5 -24.84 4.26 20.20
CA VAL A 5 -25.60 5.04 19.21
C VAL A 5 -26.54 4.11 18.48
N CYS A 6 -27.81 4.49 18.36
CA CYS A 6 -28.83 3.71 17.67
C CYS A 6 -29.77 4.59 16.85
N VAL A 7 -30.48 3.98 15.91
CA VAL A 7 -31.63 4.57 15.21
C VAL A 7 -32.90 3.85 15.64
N ARG A 8 -34.04 4.55 15.63
CA ARG A 8 -35.34 3.92 15.88
C ARG A 8 -35.75 3.12 14.64
N ALA A 9 -36.13 1.87 14.82
CA ALA A 9 -36.54 0.97 13.75
C ALA A 9 -37.75 0.15 14.21
N GLY A 10 -38.93 0.43 13.62
CA GLY A 10 -40.21 -0.10 14.09
C GLY A 10 -40.44 0.20 15.57
N ASP A 11 -40.74 -0.85 16.34
CA ASP A 11 -40.94 -0.79 17.79
C ASP A 11 -39.62 -0.87 18.59
N GLY A 12 -38.49 -1.03 17.90
CA GLY A 12 -37.18 -1.24 18.50
C GLY A 12 -36.13 -0.19 18.14
N HIS A 13 -34.88 -0.57 18.40
CA HIS A 13 -33.70 0.23 18.05
C HIS A 13 -32.68 -0.64 17.33
N GLU A 14 -32.11 -0.10 16.25
CA GLU A 14 -30.97 -0.71 15.57
C GLU A 14 -29.68 -0.03 16.02
N LEU A 15 -28.68 -0.84 16.37
CA LEU A 15 -27.40 -0.35 16.85
C LEU A 15 -26.50 0.10 15.69
N ILE A 16 -25.99 1.33 15.77
CA ILE A 16 -25.01 1.89 14.82
C ILE A 16 -23.60 1.80 15.38
N ASP A 17 -23.42 2.13 16.66
CA ASP A 17 -22.12 2.10 17.33
C ASP A 17 -22.20 1.52 18.74
N GLY A 18 -21.11 0.88 19.16
CA GLY A 18 -20.97 0.30 20.49
C GLY A 18 -21.22 -1.20 20.55
N PHE A 19 -21.05 -1.92 19.44
CA PHE A 19 -21.19 -3.39 19.38
C PHE A 19 -20.40 -4.12 20.47
N LYS A 20 -19.15 -3.70 20.72
CA LYS A 20 -18.31 -4.28 21.80
C LYS A 20 -18.92 -4.03 23.18
N ARG A 21 -19.44 -2.82 23.45
CA ARG A 21 -20.12 -2.47 24.71
C ARG A 21 -21.39 -3.28 24.89
N LEU A 22 -22.23 -3.39 23.85
CA LEU A 22 -23.44 -4.21 23.88
C LEU A 22 -23.10 -5.69 24.17
N ARG A 23 -22.08 -6.24 23.49
CA ARG A 23 -21.64 -7.62 23.69
C ARG A 23 -21.16 -7.87 25.12
N VAL A 24 -20.36 -6.96 25.69
CA VAL A 24 -19.87 -7.06 27.07
C VAL A 24 -21.02 -6.95 28.07
N CYS A 25 -21.92 -5.97 27.91
CA CYS A 25 -23.05 -5.82 28.83
C CYS A 25 -23.99 -7.01 28.81
N ARG A 26 -24.24 -7.62 27.63
CA ARG A 26 -24.98 -8.89 27.53
C ARG A 26 -24.28 -10.02 28.28
N LYS A 27 -22.95 -10.16 28.14
CA LYS A 27 -22.17 -11.16 28.89
C LYS A 27 -22.21 -10.95 30.41
N LEU A 28 -22.35 -9.70 30.85
CA LEU A 28 -22.45 -9.33 32.27
C LEU A 28 -23.90 -9.35 32.80
N GLY A 29 -24.88 -9.82 32.02
CA GLY A 29 -26.28 -9.89 32.45
C GLY A 29 -26.94 -8.53 32.68
N ARG A 30 -26.42 -7.44 32.08
CA ARG A 30 -27.05 -6.13 32.20
C ARG A 30 -28.29 -6.05 31.32
N GLU A 31 -29.42 -5.72 31.93
CA GLU A 31 -30.72 -5.59 31.26
C GLU A 31 -30.84 -4.34 30.39
N ALA A 32 -30.11 -3.27 30.74
CA ALA A 32 -30.20 -1.98 30.04
C ALA A 32 -28.84 -1.33 29.78
N LEU A 33 -28.81 -0.49 28.74
CA LEU A 33 -27.64 0.27 28.31
C LEU A 33 -28.07 1.68 27.93
N ARG A 34 -27.27 2.68 28.31
CA ARG A 34 -27.51 4.06 27.87
C ARG A 34 -27.32 4.17 26.37
N ALA A 35 -28.34 4.68 25.67
CA ALA A 35 -28.34 4.85 24.23
C ALA A 35 -28.61 6.31 23.85
N LYS A 36 -27.93 6.78 22.81
CA LYS A 36 -28.23 8.03 22.10
C LYS A 36 -28.93 7.65 20.80
N THR A 37 -30.21 7.98 20.71
CA THR A 37 -30.99 7.77 19.49
C THR A 37 -30.75 8.92 18.51
N VAL A 38 -30.48 8.58 17.26
CA VAL A 38 -30.34 9.53 16.15
C VAL A 38 -31.36 9.21 15.06
N GLN A 39 -31.76 10.22 14.28
CA GLN A 39 -32.61 10.05 13.11
C GLN A 39 -31.76 10.22 11.86
N MET A 40 -31.58 9.13 11.11
CA MET A 40 -30.73 9.07 9.93
C MET A 40 -31.31 8.07 8.93
N SER A 41 -31.08 8.27 7.63
CA SER A 41 -31.42 7.26 6.62
C SER A 41 -30.53 6.02 6.75
N ALA A 42 -30.95 4.88 6.20
CA ALA A 42 -30.18 3.63 6.24
C ALA A 42 -28.75 3.80 5.69
N ARG A 43 -28.60 4.51 4.56
CA ARG A 43 -27.30 4.85 3.96
C ARG A 43 -26.43 5.69 4.91
N ALA A 44 -27.04 6.66 5.58
CA ALA A 44 -26.35 7.51 6.55
C ALA A 44 -25.97 6.74 7.83
N CYS A 45 -26.78 5.77 8.27
CA CYS A 45 -26.44 4.86 9.36
C CYS A 45 -25.19 4.04 9.03
N LYS A 46 -25.12 3.44 7.83
CA LYS A 46 -23.93 2.70 7.36
C LYS A 46 -22.68 3.59 7.34
N ALA A 47 -22.80 4.81 6.82
CA ALA A 47 -21.70 5.78 6.84
C ALA A 47 -21.25 6.15 8.27
N ALA A 48 -22.22 6.30 9.19
CA ALA A 48 -21.96 6.61 10.58
C ALA A 48 -21.18 5.51 11.31
N ILE A 49 -21.32 4.23 10.93
CA ILE A 49 -20.51 3.12 11.48
C ILE A 49 -19.01 3.43 11.34
N ILE A 50 -18.59 3.86 10.14
CA ILE A 50 -17.19 4.23 9.87
C ILE A 50 -16.81 5.50 10.62
N GLN A 51 -17.62 6.55 10.53
CA GLN A 51 -17.29 7.86 11.11
C GLN A 51 -17.18 7.83 12.65
N LEU A 52 -18.08 7.13 13.33
CA LEU A 52 -18.07 7.03 14.80
C LEU A 52 -16.86 6.22 15.33
N ASN A 53 -16.34 5.31 14.51
CA ASN A 53 -15.23 4.42 14.84
C ASN A 53 -13.88 4.81 14.20
N ALA A 54 -13.84 5.91 13.44
CA ALA A 54 -12.64 6.40 12.78
C ALA A 54 -11.50 6.65 13.79
N GLY A 55 -10.31 6.14 13.50
CA GLY A 55 -9.13 6.26 14.37
C GLY A 55 -9.21 5.46 15.67
N LYS A 56 -10.20 4.57 15.81
CA LYS A 56 -10.41 3.73 17.01
C LYS A 56 -10.33 2.25 16.65
N SER A 57 -11.48 1.58 16.56
CA SER A 57 -11.57 0.12 16.56
C SER A 57 -11.99 -0.51 15.24
N ILE A 58 -12.32 0.28 14.23
CA ILE A 58 -12.72 -0.26 12.93
C ILE A 58 -11.47 -0.58 12.09
N THR A 59 -11.42 -1.80 11.57
CA THR A 59 -10.38 -2.30 10.67
C THR A 59 -10.69 -1.91 9.23
N GLU A 60 -9.67 -1.85 8.35
CA GLU A 60 -9.90 -1.57 6.92
C GLU A 60 -10.80 -2.63 6.24
N MET A 61 -10.80 -3.88 6.74
CA MET A 61 -11.71 -4.93 6.27
C MET A 61 -13.16 -4.65 6.66
N GLU A 62 -13.40 -4.17 7.88
CA GLU A 62 -14.74 -3.76 8.33
C GLU A 62 -15.22 -2.51 7.57
N GLU A 63 -14.35 -1.52 7.34
CA GLU A 63 -14.66 -0.38 6.45
C GLU A 63 -15.06 -0.87 5.05
N ALA A 64 -14.33 -1.84 4.52
CA ALA A 64 -14.60 -2.41 3.21
C ALA A 64 -15.93 -3.16 3.10
N LEU A 65 -16.35 -3.86 4.16
CA LEU A 65 -17.66 -4.49 4.22
C LEU A 65 -18.80 -3.46 4.18
N VAL A 66 -18.66 -2.36 4.93
CA VAL A 66 -19.62 -1.25 4.89
C VAL A 66 -19.68 -0.62 3.50
N ILE A 67 -18.52 -0.39 2.87
CA ILE A 67 -18.46 0.18 1.51
C ILE A 67 -19.07 -0.78 0.48
N ARG A 68 -18.83 -2.09 0.60
CA ARG A 68 -19.48 -3.10 -0.27
C ARG A 68 -20.99 -3.07 -0.10
N SER A 69 -21.49 -2.99 1.12
CA SER A 69 -22.93 -2.90 1.39
C SER A 69 -23.54 -1.62 0.78
N LEU A 70 -22.91 -0.45 0.97
CA LEU A 70 -23.34 0.79 0.33
C LEU A 70 -23.32 0.71 -1.22
N HIS A 71 -22.34 0.00 -1.79
CA HIS A 71 -22.20 -0.12 -3.25
C HIS A 71 -23.16 -1.14 -3.86
N ARG A 72 -23.24 -2.35 -3.30
CA ARG A 72 -23.95 -3.50 -3.86
C ARG A 72 -25.40 -3.58 -3.43
N GLU A 73 -25.69 -3.27 -2.16
CA GLU A 73 -27.05 -3.36 -1.63
C GLU A 73 -27.79 -2.03 -1.82
N ASP A 74 -27.14 -0.89 -1.57
CA ASP A 74 -27.79 0.42 -1.68
C ASP A 74 -27.62 1.09 -3.06
N GLY A 75 -26.85 0.47 -3.96
CA GLY A 75 -26.66 0.89 -5.35
C GLY A 75 -25.83 2.17 -5.55
N LEU A 76 -25.11 2.63 -4.53
CA LEU A 76 -24.33 3.88 -4.63
C LEU A 76 -23.06 3.70 -5.47
N MET A 77 -22.75 4.67 -6.32
CA MET A 77 -21.46 4.77 -7.00
C MET A 77 -20.35 5.09 -5.99
N LEU A 78 -19.12 4.68 -6.30
CA LEU A 78 -17.95 4.95 -5.45
C LEU A 78 -17.70 6.45 -5.21
N THR A 79 -18.10 7.31 -6.15
CA THR A 79 -18.05 8.77 -6.01
C THR A 79 -19.06 9.29 -4.98
N GLU A 80 -20.27 8.74 -4.96
CA GLU A 80 -21.30 9.10 -3.98
C GLU A 80 -20.93 8.61 -2.58
N ILE A 81 -20.40 7.38 -2.46
CA ILE A 81 -19.87 6.84 -1.20
C ILE A 81 -18.74 7.73 -0.66
N ALA A 82 -17.86 8.20 -1.55
CA ALA A 82 -16.75 9.07 -1.19
C ALA A 82 -17.25 10.41 -0.65
N VAL A 83 -18.25 11.04 -1.29
CA VAL A 83 -18.90 12.26 -0.79
C VAL A 83 -19.56 12.01 0.57
N LEU A 84 -20.34 10.94 0.70
CA LEU A 84 -21.02 10.56 1.94
C LEU A 84 -20.06 10.39 3.12
N LEU A 85 -18.85 9.89 2.87
CA LEU A 85 -17.82 9.65 3.89
C LEU A 85 -16.82 10.80 4.04
N GLY A 86 -16.91 11.88 3.24
CA GLY A 86 -15.91 12.95 3.24
C GLY A 86 -14.51 12.48 2.84
N ARG A 87 -14.43 11.54 1.88
CA ARG A 87 -13.18 10.92 1.41
C ARG A 87 -13.05 11.07 -0.10
N HIS A 88 -11.88 10.72 -0.62
CA HIS A 88 -11.66 10.65 -2.06
C HIS A 88 -12.17 9.33 -2.66
N LYS A 89 -12.62 9.31 -3.92
CA LYS A 89 -13.09 8.10 -4.63
C LYS A 89 -12.09 6.93 -4.53
N SER A 90 -10.80 7.23 -4.64
CA SER A 90 -9.74 6.20 -4.54
C SER A 90 -9.63 5.57 -3.16
N TRP A 91 -10.06 6.24 -2.09
CA TRP A 91 -10.16 5.65 -0.76
C TRP A 91 -11.25 4.57 -0.75
N ALA A 92 -12.46 4.88 -1.24
CA ALA A 92 -13.56 3.93 -1.30
C ALA A 92 -13.24 2.73 -2.22
N SER A 93 -12.66 3.00 -3.39
CA SER A 93 -12.25 1.97 -4.36
C SER A 93 -11.24 0.98 -3.78
N ARG A 94 -10.22 1.47 -3.03
CA ARG A 94 -9.21 0.59 -2.41
C ARG A 94 -9.81 -0.31 -1.35
N ARG A 95 -10.75 0.19 -0.53
CA ARG A 95 -11.46 -0.65 0.44
C ARG A 95 -12.32 -1.70 -0.27
N LEU A 96 -13.15 -1.29 -1.24
CA LEU A 96 -13.99 -2.24 -1.98
C LEU A 96 -13.16 -3.38 -2.59
N SER A 97 -11.97 -3.05 -3.11
CA SER A 97 -11.03 -4.02 -3.68
C SER A 97 -10.60 -5.11 -2.68
N LEU A 98 -10.49 -4.80 -1.38
CA LEU A 98 -10.11 -5.79 -0.37
C LEU A 98 -11.14 -6.93 -0.23
N ILE A 99 -12.42 -6.65 -0.50
CA ILE A 99 -13.48 -7.66 -0.37
C ILE A 99 -13.81 -8.29 -1.71
N GLU A 100 -13.76 -7.51 -2.80
CA GLU A 100 -14.18 -7.98 -4.12
C GLU A 100 -13.05 -8.59 -4.94
N ARG A 101 -11.79 -8.22 -4.72
CA ARG A 101 -10.68 -8.67 -5.56
C ARG A 101 -9.77 -9.68 -4.88
N LEU A 102 -9.70 -9.70 -3.56
CA LEU A 102 -8.93 -10.71 -2.83
C LEU A 102 -9.62 -12.06 -2.84
N SER A 103 -8.84 -13.14 -2.92
CA SER A 103 -9.31 -14.49 -2.63
C SER A 103 -9.67 -14.63 -1.14
N GLU A 104 -10.63 -15.50 -0.83
CA GLU A 104 -11.22 -15.62 0.52
C GLU A 104 -10.19 -15.96 1.59
N ASP A 105 -9.21 -16.77 1.20
CA ASP A 105 -8.13 -17.25 2.04
C ASP A 105 -7.15 -16.11 2.40
N ILE A 106 -6.86 -15.19 1.48
CA ILE A 106 -6.11 -13.96 1.77
C ILE A 106 -6.93 -12.98 2.62
N GLN A 107 -8.25 -12.91 2.42
CA GLN A 107 -9.11 -12.10 3.30
C GLN A 107 -9.13 -12.64 4.74
N GLU A 108 -9.08 -13.95 4.93
CA GLU A 108 -8.93 -14.58 6.25
C GLU A 108 -7.56 -14.27 6.86
N ASP A 109 -6.47 -14.42 6.09
CA ASP A 109 -5.12 -14.10 6.57
C ASP A 109 -5.01 -12.64 7.06
N ILE A 110 -5.67 -11.68 6.39
CA ILE A 110 -5.73 -10.28 6.84
C ILE A 110 -6.55 -10.14 8.13
N ARG A 111 -7.69 -10.85 8.24
CA ARG A 111 -8.54 -10.81 9.45
C ARG A 111 -7.84 -11.42 10.67
N LEU A 112 -7.02 -12.45 10.46
CA LEU A 112 -6.17 -13.06 11.48
C LEU A 112 -4.91 -12.25 11.80
N GLY A 113 -4.62 -11.20 11.02
CA GLY A 113 -3.46 -10.32 11.20
C GLY A 113 -2.14 -10.89 10.65
N LEU A 114 -2.20 -11.96 9.85
CA LEU A 114 -1.02 -12.53 9.16
C LEU A 114 -0.53 -11.58 8.05
N PHE A 115 -1.46 -10.89 7.39
CA PHE A 115 -1.14 -9.82 6.45
C PHE A 115 -1.78 -8.51 6.87
N SER A 116 -1.10 -7.40 6.58
CA SER A 116 -1.71 -6.08 6.70
C SER A 116 -2.67 -5.80 5.54
N ALA A 117 -3.63 -4.91 5.74
CA ALA A 117 -4.49 -4.42 4.66
C ALA A 117 -3.68 -3.78 3.51
N SER A 118 -2.51 -3.21 3.79
CA SER A 118 -1.59 -2.70 2.76
C SER A 118 -1.09 -3.79 1.84
N VAL A 119 -0.69 -4.95 2.38
CA VAL A 119 -0.32 -6.13 1.57
C VAL A 119 -1.54 -6.60 0.76
N GLY A 120 -2.71 -6.67 1.38
CA GLY A 120 -3.96 -7.00 0.70
C GLY A 120 -4.26 -6.07 -0.49
N ARG A 121 -4.02 -4.76 -0.35
CA ARG A 121 -4.23 -3.80 -1.44
C ARG A 121 -3.32 -4.05 -2.64
N GLU A 122 -2.10 -4.50 -2.41
CA GLU A 122 -1.17 -4.87 -3.48
C GLU A 122 -1.56 -6.19 -4.15
N LEU A 123 -1.87 -7.21 -3.36
CA LEU A 123 -2.34 -8.51 -3.88
C LEU A 123 -3.64 -8.37 -4.67
N ALA A 124 -4.55 -7.49 -4.27
CA ALA A 124 -5.82 -7.23 -4.96
C ALA A 124 -5.65 -6.72 -6.40
N LYS A 125 -4.47 -6.20 -6.78
CA LYS A 125 -4.20 -5.79 -8.17
C LYS A 125 -4.09 -6.98 -9.11
N LEU A 126 -3.74 -8.16 -8.60
CA LEU A 126 -3.50 -9.38 -9.36
C LEU A 126 -4.77 -10.25 -9.44
N PRO A 127 -4.90 -11.11 -10.47
CA PRO A 127 -5.96 -12.12 -10.52
C PRO A 127 -5.93 -13.05 -9.30
N ARG A 128 -7.12 -13.42 -8.78
CA ARG A 128 -7.26 -14.23 -7.56
C ARG A 128 -6.42 -15.50 -7.56
N GLY A 129 -6.36 -16.22 -8.69
CA GLY A 129 -5.58 -17.46 -8.82
C GLY A 129 -4.08 -17.31 -8.58
N ASN A 130 -3.52 -16.10 -8.69
CA ASN A 130 -2.09 -15.85 -8.51
C ASN A 130 -1.76 -15.31 -7.11
N GLN A 131 -2.76 -14.88 -6.33
CA GLN A 131 -2.53 -14.13 -5.10
C GLN A 131 -1.87 -14.96 -4.01
N ARG A 132 -2.26 -16.24 -3.86
CA ARG A 132 -1.72 -17.13 -2.83
C ARG A 132 -0.23 -17.39 -3.01
N ASP A 133 0.22 -17.67 -4.24
CA ASP A 133 1.64 -17.91 -4.52
C ASP A 133 2.51 -16.69 -4.22
N ILE A 134 2.00 -15.49 -4.56
CA ILE A 134 2.69 -14.23 -4.32
C ILE A 134 2.71 -13.92 -2.81
N ALA A 135 1.61 -14.17 -2.09
CA ALA A 135 1.54 -14.05 -0.64
C ALA A 135 2.53 -15.00 0.07
N ASN A 136 2.66 -16.24 -0.41
CA ASN A 136 3.64 -17.19 0.08
C ASN A 136 5.07 -16.70 -0.17
N ALA A 137 5.35 -16.12 -1.34
CA ALA A 137 6.65 -15.52 -1.63
C ALA A 137 6.97 -14.33 -0.71
N VAL A 138 5.98 -13.49 -0.37
CA VAL A 138 6.14 -12.39 0.59
C VAL A 138 6.60 -12.92 1.94
N ILE A 139 5.97 -13.99 2.45
CA ILE A 139 6.36 -14.61 3.73
C ILE A 139 7.74 -15.25 3.61
N LYS A 140 7.94 -16.10 2.59
CA LYS A 140 9.17 -16.88 2.37
C LYS A 140 10.40 -15.98 2.27
N HIS A 141 10.28 -14.88 1.52
CA HIS A 141 11.39 -13.95 1.27
C HIS A 141 11.36 -12.73 2.19
N ARG A 142 10.43 -12.67 3.15
CA ARG A 142 10.26 -11.56 4.10
C ARG A 142 10.21 -10.19 3.43
N LEU A 143 9.46 -10.10 2.33
CA LEU A 143 9.39 -8.88 1.53
C LEU A 143 8.70 -7.76 2.32
N SER A 144 9.32 -6.58 2.34
CA SER A 144 8.69 -5.36 2.81
C SER A 144 7.59 -4.92 1.83
N ILE A 145 6.72 -4.01 2.29
CA ILE A 145 5.63 -3.49 1.44
C ILE A 145 6.14 -2.81 0.17
N ARG A 146 7.27 -2.10 0.24
CA ARG A 146 7.87 -1.43 -0.93
C ARG A 146 8.40 -2.44 -1.96
N GLU A 147 8.95 -3.55 -1.48
CA GLU A 147 9.47 -4.62 -2.33
C GLU A 147 8.32 -5.40 -2.97
N LEU A 148 7.24 -5.64 -2.21
CA LEU A 148 6.01 -6.20 -2.75
C LEU A 148 5.41 -5.30 -3.84
N GLU A 149 5.32 -3.99 -3.62
CA GLU A 149 4.83 -3.03 -4.63
C GLU A 149 5.63 -3.14 -5.93
N LYS A 150 6.97 -3.20 -5.83
CA LYS A 150 7.86 -3.40 -6.99
C LYS A 150 7.61 -4.74 -7.68
N LEU A 151 7.53 -5.82 -6.90
CA LEU A 151 7.30 -7.17 -7.41
C LEU A 151 5.96 -7.25 -8.14
N VAL A 152 4.88 -6.77 -7.53
CA VAL A 152 3.54 -6.75 -8.15
C VAL A 152 3.54 -5.92 -9.43
N SER A 153 4.17 -4.73 -9.42
CA SER A 153 4.28 -3.91 -10.62
C SER A 153 5.03 -4.63 -11.74
N HIS A 154 6.08 -5.38 -11.41
CA HIS A 154 6.81 -6.16 -12.39
C HIS A 154 5.98 -7.34 -12.92
N LEU A 155 5.33 -8.09 -12.04
CA LEU A 155 4.47 -9.23 -12.40
C LEU A 155 3.32 -8.80 -13.33
N LEU A 156 2.70 -7.64 -13.10
CA LEU A 156 1.65 -7.13 -13.99
C LEU A 156 2.14 -6.78 -15.40
N SER A 157 3.45 -6.61 -15.60
CA SER A 157 4.08 -6.39 -16.91
C SER A 157 4.54 -7.68 -17.60
N ARG A 158 4.33 -8.83 -16.97
CA ARG A 158 4.82 -10.14 -17.42
C ARG A 158 3.65 -11.10 -17.60
N PRO A 159 3.79 -12.08 -18.52
CA PRO A 159 2.79 -13.12 -18.65
C PRO A 159 2.80 -14.05 -17.42
N VAL A 160 1.64 -14.64 -17.10
CA VAL A 160 1.44 -15.42 -15.86
C VAL A 160 2.38 -16.63 -15.75
N TRP A 161 2.74 -17.27 -16.87
CA TRP A 161 3.63 -18.43 -16.85
C TRP A 161 5.07 -18.10 -16.40
N GLU A 162 5.48 -16.83 -16.41
CA GLU A 162 6.79 -16.40 -15.88
C GLU A 162 6.78 -16.19 -14.35
N TYR A 163 5.60 -16.17 -13.72
CA TYR A 163 5.47 -15.78 -12.31
C TYR A 163 6.27 -16.68 -11.39
N GLN A 164 6.25 -18.00 -11.60
CA GLN A 164 6.96 -18.95 -10.74
C GLN A 164 8.48 -18.72 -10.75
N ALA A 165 9.06 -18.46 -11.92
CA ALA A 165 10.49 -18.17 -12.04
C ALA A 165 10.85 -16.84 -11.32
N ILE A 166 9.99 -15.83 -11.47
CA ILE A 166 10.13 -14.53 -10.80
C ILE A 166 10.03 -14.68 -9.27
N LEU A 167 9.03 -15.42 -8.79
CA LEU A 167 8.79 -15.63 -7.35
C LEU A 167 9.84 -16.52 -6.70
N TYR A 168 10.57 -17.33 -7.47
CA TYR A 168 11.71 -18.09 -6.97
C TYR A 168 12.90 -17.18 -6.59
N ARG A 169 13.08 -16.06 -7.32
CA ARG A 169 14.17 -15.09 -7.10
C ARG A 169 13.69 -13.64 -7.22
N PRO A 170 12.81 -13.18 -6.31
CA PRO A 170 12.23 -11.85 -6.41
C PRO A 170 13.26 -10.71 -6.26
N TRP A 171 14.39 -10.96 -5.58
CA TRP A 171 15.48 -9.99 -5.40
C TRP A 171 16.12 -9.56 -6.71
N GLU A 172 16.14 -10.42 -7.75
CA GLU A 172 16.67 -10.04 -9.06
C GLU A 172 15.89 -8.87 -9.68
N ILE A 173 14.63 -8.66 -9.27
CA ILE A 173 13.82 -7.52 -9.68
C ILE A 173 13.90 -6.39 -8.66
N ILE A 174 13.79 -6.73 -7.38
CA ILE A 174 13.74 -5.77 -6.28
C ILE A 174 15.04 -4.96 -6.16
N GLU A 175 16.20 -5.63 -6.30
CA GLU A 175 17.54 -5.07 -6.13
C GLU A 175 18.17 -4.53 -7.42
N ARG A 176 17.62 -4.90 -8.59
CA ARG A 176 18.15 -4.41 -9.90
C ARG A 176 18.02 -2.90 -10.08
N GLU A 177 17.12 -2.26 -9.35
CA GLU A 177 17.16 -0.81 -9.17
C GLU A 177 18.08 -0.46 -8.00
N LYS A 178 19.40 -0.43 -8.23
CA LYS A 178 20.30 0.30 -7.33
C LYS A 178 19.68 1.69 -7.09
N PRO A 179 19.61 2.19 -5.84
CA PRO A 179 19.06 3.51 -5.60
C PRO A 179 19.78 4.50 -6.53
N LYS A 180 19.01 5.33 -7.24
CA LYS A 180 19.61 6.38 -8.07
C LYS A 180 20.56 7.17 -7.16
N PRO A 181 21.82 7.37 -7.56
CA PRO A 181 22.75 8.13 -6.75
C PRO A 181 22.14 9.51 -6.48
N VAL A 182 22.14 9.94 -5.22
CA VAL A 182 21.60 11.22 -4.77
C VAL A 182 22.68 12.02 -4.06
N GLY A 183 22.55 13.34 -4.04
CA GLY A 183 23.52 14.22 -3.38
C GLY A 183 24.90 14.21 -4.06
N LEU A 184 25.96 14.12 -3.26
CA LEU A 184 27.33 14.19 -3.74
C LEU A 184 27.69 13.05 -4.72
N GLU A 185 27.17 11.85 -4.48
CA GLU A 185 27.40 10.69 -5.36
C GLU A 185 26.88 10.95 -6.79
N ALA A 186 25.70 11.56 -6.93
CA ALA A 186 25.12 11.92 -8.21
C ALA A 186 25.97 12.95 -8.96
N LYS A 187 26.45 13.97 -8.23
CA LYS A 187 27.27 15.06 -8.78
C LYS A 187 28.62 14.55 -9.27
N LEU A 188 29.26 13.65 -8.50
CA LEU A 188 30.53 13.02 -8.88
C LEU A 188 30.41 12.13 -10.11
N ILE A 189 29.31 11.37 -10.24
CA ILE A 189 29.04 10.56 -11.43
C ILE A 189 28.85 11.45 -12.67
N SER A 190 28.07 12.53 -12.55
CA SER A 190 27.89 13.49 -13.64
C SER A 190 29.19 14.20 -14.02
N PHE A 191 30.01 14.58 -13.04
CA PHE A 191 31.32 15.18 -13.26
C PHE A 191 32.25 14.22 -14.02
N ALA A 192 32.35 12.96 -13.60
CA ALA A 192 33.15 11.96 -14.30
C ALA A 192 32.67 11.72 -15.74
N HIS A 193 31.36 11.75 -15.99
CA HIS A 193 30.82 11.67 -17.35
C HIS A 193 31.21 12.86 -18.22
N ILE A 194 31.15 14.08 -17.68
CA ILE A 194 31.57 15.29 -18.39
C ILE A 194 33.06 15.22 -18.71
N CYS A 195 33.91 14.85 -17.75
CA CYS A 195 35.35 14.72 -17.97
C CYS A 195 35.68 13.66 -19.03
N ARG A 196 34.98 12.52 -19.05
CA ARG A 196 35.15 11.50 -20.11
C ARG A 196 34.72 12.03 -21.48
N ALA A 197 33.58 12.72 -21.56
CA ALA A 197 33.09 13.27 -22.82
C ALA A 197 34.07 14.30 -23.40
N VAL A 198 34.66 15.15 -22.55
CA VAL A 198 35.70 16.10 -22.94
C VAL A 198 36.98 15.38 -23.36
N SER A 199 37.46 14.41 -22.56
CA SER A 199 38.65 13.61 -22.87
C SER A 199 38.53 12.90 -24.22
N GLU A 200 37.39 12.25 -24.49
CA GLU A 200 37.12 11.59 -25.77
C GLU A 200 37.10 12.57 -26.96
N ARG A 201 36.51 13.75 -26.78
CA ARG A 201 36.44 14.77 -27.83
C ARG A 201 37.81 15.34 -28.15
N VAL A 202 38.62 15.66 -27.13
CA VAL A 202 39.99 16.14 -27.29
C VAL A 202 40.85 15.09 -28.01
N ARG A 203 40.74 13.83 -27.60
CA ARG A 203 41.46 12.70 -28.23
C ARG A 203 41.09 12.52 -29.71
N LYS A 204 39.80 12.62 -30.05
CA LYS A 204 39.33 12.49 -31.45
C LYS A 204 39.74 13.67 -32.33
N SER A 205 39.80 14.87 -31.77
CA SER A 205 40.15 16.09 -32.51
C SER A 205 41.67 16.28 -32.71
N LYS A 206 42.52 15.38 -32.19
CA LYS A 206 44.00 15.46 -32.24
C LYS A 206 44.56 16.82 -31.79
N ILE A 207 43.88 17.47 -30.84
CA ILE A 207 44.35 18.75 -30.31
C ILE A 207 45.45 18.42 -29.29
N GLU A 208 46.64 18.97 -29.47
CA GLU A 208 47.67 18.94 -28.43
C GLU A 208 47.21 19.80 -27.26
N THR A 209 46.87 19.16 -26.14
CA THR A 209 46.44 19.87 -24.92
C THR A 209 47.10 19.26 -23.71
N TYR A 210 47.43 20.10 -22.74
CA TYR A 210 47.87 19.70 -21.41
C TYR A 210 46.72 19.17 -20.52
N LEU A 211 45.50 19.06 -21.05
CA LEU A 211 44.29 18.73 -20.28
C LEU A 211 44.07 17.22 -20.12
N TYR A 212 44.78 16.38 -20.87
CA TYR A 212 44.55 14.94 -20.86
C TYR A 212 44.80 14.31 -19.48
N GLU A 213 46.00 14.52 -18.93
CA GLU A 213 46.34 14.00 -17.60
C GLU A 213 45.46 14.56 -16.46
N PRO A 214 45.16 15.87 -16.39
CA PRO A 214 44.23 16.40 -15.39
C PRO A 214 42.83 15.78 -15.46
N LEU A 215 42.31 15.52 -16.67
CA LEU A 215 40.97 14.93 -16.85
C LEU A 215 40.93 13.47 -16.38
N GLU A 216 41.94 12.67 -16.72
CA GLU A 216 42.03 11.27 -16.26
C GLU A 216 42.20 11.19 -14.74
N ARG A 217 43.02 12.08 -14.14
CA ARG A 217 43.14 12.20 -12.69
C ARG A 217 41.82 12.58 -12.02
N ALA A 218 41.08 13.52 -12.60
CA ALA A 218 39.78 13.95 -12.09
C ALA A 218 38.71 12.85 -12.15
N ILE A 219 38.69 12.05 -13.22
CA ILE A 219 37.79 10.89 -13.35
C ILE A 219 38.12 9.85 -12.28
N SER A 220 39.40 9.52 -12.12
CA SER A 220 39.87 8.52 -11.16
C SER A 220 39.56 8.94 -9.73
N ALA A 221 39.87 10.19 -9.35
CA ALA A 221 39.58 10.74 -8.03
C ALA A 221 38.07 10.73 -7.72
N ALA A 222 37.21 11.07 -8.70
CA ALA A 222 35.77 11.00 -8.53
C ALA A 222 35.28 9.56 -8.31
N GLN A 223 35.85 8.58 -9.03
CA GLN A 223 35.51 7.16 -8.88
C GLN A 223 35.93 6.61 -7.52
N GLU A 224 37.16 6.90 -7.07
CA GLU A 224 37.66 6.51 -5.74
C GLU A 224 36.79 7.10 -4.62
N THR A 225 36.43 8.38 -4.74
CA THR A 225 35.55 9.04 -3.77
C THR A 225 34.17 8.38 -3.72
N ILE A 226 33.60 7.98 -4.86
CA ILE A 226 32.32 7.24 -4.90
C ILE A 226 32.44 5.88 -4.20
N ILE A 227 33.55 5.16 -4.42
CA ILE A 227 33.80 3.86 -3.79
C ILE A 227 33.89 4.01 -2.26
N THR A 228 34.65 5.00 -1.80
CA THR A 228 34.80 5.30 -0.37
C THR A 228 33.49 5.72 0.27
N LEU A 229 32.70 6.58 -0.38
CA LEU A 229 31.38 7.00 0.11
C LEU A 229 30.38 5.82 0.22
N LYS A 230 30.56 4.77 -0.60
CA LYS A 230 29.75 3.55 -0.52
C LYS A 230 30.18 2.60 0.58
N ALA A 231 31.46 2.60 0.95
CA ALA A 231 32.00 1.76 2.02
C ALA A 231 31.65 2.24 3.44
N VAL A 232 31.26 3.52 3.58
CA VAL A 232 30.94 4.18 4.87
C VAL A 232 29.43 4.18 5.17
N ARG A 233 28.58 3.71 4.23
CA ARG A 233 27.13 3.56 4.42
C ARG A 233 26.76 2.14 4.78
#